data_AF-U2STS7-F1
#
_entry.id   AF-U2STS7-F1
#
_cell.length_a   1.000
_cell.length_b   1.000
_cell.length_c   1.000
_cell.angle_alpha   90.00
_cell.angle_beta   90.00
_cell.angle_gamma   90.00
#
_symmetry.space_group_name_H-M   'P 1'
#
loop_
_entity.id
_entity.type
_entity.pdbx_description
1 polymer ?
#
loop_
_entity_poly.entity_id
_entity_poly.type
_entity_poly.pdbx_seq_one_letter_code
_entity_poly.pdbx_strand_id
1 'polypeptide(L)'
;MSIKGIEQPEYIEIDKEIRLRKFDGKYDFAFEWYQNIDTVWMLDGDKEPYTWELLDKMYTWWNQAGEVYFIEVLENKIYKSIGDVSFKQDDMPILIGDKNYRKKGIATKVIRKLIERGKELGYKELEIEEIYSWNLDSQKLYTNLGFKPFKETKNGMSYKLIF
;
A
#
# COMPACT_ATOMS: atom_id res chain seq x y z
N MET A 1 7.54 11.79 -11.05
CA MET A 1 7.35 10.75 -12.08
C MET A 1 8.11 9.54 -11.61
N SER A 2 7.39 8.51 -11.18
CA SER A 2 7.98 7.36 -10.49
C SER A 2 8.06 6.10 -11.36
N ILE A 3 7.14 5.93 -12.32
CA ILE A 3 7.27 4.92 -13.38
C ILE A 3 7.76 5.62 -14.65
N LYS A 4 8.87 5.16 -15.22
CA LYS A 4 9.56 5.85 -16.33
C LYS A 4 8.65 6.01 -17.54
N GLY A 5 8.39 7.27 -17.92
CA GLY A 5 7.59 7.62 -19.09
C GLY A 5 6.08 7.49 -18.90
N ILE A 6 5.61 7.28 -17.67
CA ILE A 6 4.19 7.12 -17.35
C ILE A 6 3.79 8.19 -16.33
N GLU A 7 2.76 8.95 -16.67
CA GLU A 7 2.18 9.92 -15.75
C GLU A 7 1.37 9.17 -14.67
N GLN A 8 1.72 9.43 -13.41
CA GLN A 8 0.95 8.95 -12.26
C GLN A 8 -0.35 9.76 -12.17
N PRO A 9 -1.54 9.11 -12.22
CA PRO A 9 -2.82 9.79 -12.07
C PRO A 9 -2.92 10.57 -10.76
N GLU A 10 -3.52 11.77 -10.80
CA GLU A 10 -3.80 12.54 -9.58
C GLU A 10 -4.79 11.80 -8.66
N TYR A 11 -5.75 11.10 -9.25
CA TYR A 11 -6.72 10.27 -8.55
C TYR A 11 -6.97 8.94 -9.28
N ILE A 12 -7.19 7.88 -8.52
CA ILE A 12 -7.77 6.62 -8.99
C ILE A 12 -9.03 6.35 -8.18
N GLU A 13 -10.19 6.46 -8.81
CA GLU A 13 -11.47 6.10 -8.19
C GLU A 13 -11.55 4.57 -8.02
N ILE A 14 -11.82 4.12 -6.80
CA ILE A 14 -12.03 2.70 -6.48
C ILE A 14 -13.52 2.38 -6.51
N ASP A 15 -14.32 3.21 -5.84
CA ASP A 15 -15.79 3.18 -5.91
C ASP A 15 -16.37 4.55 -5.55
N LYS A 16 -17.67 4.63 -5.23
CA LYS A 16 -18.35 5.90 -4.91
C LYS A 16 -17.85 6.58 -3.63
N GLU A 17 -17.21 5.83 -2.74
CA GLU A 17 -16.81 6.28 -1.41
C GLU A 17 -15.30 6.24 -1.22
N ILE A 18 -14.56 5.47 -2.02
CA ILE A 18 -13.12 5.26 -1.85
C ILE A 18 -12.38 5.70 -3.10
N ARG A 19 -11.29 6.46 -2.90
CA ARG A 19 -10.34 6.79 -3.96
C ARG A 19 -8.90 6.71 -3.47
N LEU A 20 -7.98 6.66 -4.42
CA LEU A 20 -6.56 6.88 -4.21
C LEU A 20 -6.23 8.29 -4.66
N ARG A 21 -5.66 9.11 -3.79
CA ARG A 21 -5.11 10.42 -4.13
C ARG A 21 -3.60 10.31 -4.21
N LYS A 22 -3.01 10.80 -5.28
CA LYS A 22 -1.55 10.85 -5.46
C LYS A 22 -0.87 11.56 -4.30
N PHE A 23 0.29 11.03 -3.91
CA PHE A 23 1.17 11.65 -2.94
C PHE A 23 1.62 13.04 -3.42
N ASP A 24 1.36 14.06 -2.60
CA ASP A 24 1.62 15.48 -2.89
C ASP A 24 2.63 16.11 -1.92
N GLY A 25 3.32 15.29 -1.11
CA GLY A 25 4.27 15.75 -0.10
C GLY A 25 3.62 16.25 1.19
N LYS A 26 2.29 16.21 1.33
CA LYS A 26 1.58 16.60 2.56
C LYS A 26 1.14 15.35 3.30
N TYR A 27 1.89 14.97 4.33
CA TYR A 27 1.73 13.68 5.00
C TYR A 27 1.79 13.77 6.53
N ASP A 28 1.67 14.95 7.12
CA ASP A 28 1.76 15.13 8.58
C ASP A 28 0.75 14.25 9.34
N PHE A 29 -0.45 14.08 8.77
CA PHE A 29 -1.50 13.21 9.34
C PHE A 29 -1.11 11.72 9.35
N ALA A 30 -0.22 11.29 8.44
CA ALA A 30 0.17 9.91 8.33
C ALA A 30 1.13 9.51 9.46
N PHE A 31 1.85 10.47 10.05
CA PHE A 31 2.79 10.21 11.14
C PHE A 31 2.15 9.46 12.32
N GLU A 32 0.91 9.81 12.67
CA GLU A 32 0.15 9.13 13.73
C GLU A 32 -0.07 7.64 13.45
N TRP A 33 -0.21 7.23 12.18
CA TRP A 33 -0.43 5.84 11.80
C TRP A 33 0.78 4.96 12.13
N TYR A 34 1.98 5.52 11.98
CA TYR A 34 3.27 4.85 12.23
C TYR A 34 3.75 4.98 13.68
N GLN A 35 2.97 5.60 14.57
CA GLN A 35 3.26 5.60 16.02
C GLN A 35 2.76 4.32 16.71
N ASN A 36 1.94 3.52 16.04
CA ASN A 36 1.47 2.27 16.61
C ASN A 36 2.48 1.13 16.36
N ILE A 37 3.14 0.68 17.43
CA ILE A 37 4.16 -0.38 17.38
C ILE A 37 3.64 -1.67 16.74
N ASP A 38 2.40 -2.09 17.01
CA ASP A 38 1.84 -3.29 16.36
C ASP A 38 1.72 -3.13 14.84
N THR A 39 1.48 -1.91 14.37
CA THR A 39 1.40 -1.61 12.94
C THR A 39 2.79 -1.63 12.32
N VAL A 40 3.78 -1.00 12.96
CA VAL A 40 5.17 -1.03 12.50
C VAL A 40 5.74 -2.44 12.49
N TRP A 41 5.47 -3.24 13.53
CA TRP A 41 5.88 -4.64 13.58
C TRP A 41 5.31 -5.48 12.41
N MET A 42 4.10 -5.17 11.96
CA MET A 42 3.46 -5.86 10.84
C MET A 42 4.00 -5.40 9.48
N LEU A 43 4.54 -4.19 9.38
CA LEU A 43 5.03 -3.58 8.14
C LEU A 43 6.53 -3.75 7.93
N ASP A 44 7.33 -3.61 9.00
CA ASP A 44 8.80 -3.54 8.92
C ASP A 44 9.50 -4.57 9.82
N GLY A 45 8.74 -5.29 10.66
CA GLY A 45 9.33 -6.19 11.66
C GLY A 45 10.13 -5.46 12.73
N ASP A 46 9.96 -4.15 12.86
CA ASP A 46 10.60 -3.31 13.87
C ASP A 46 9.68 -3.11 15.09
N LYS A 47 10.29 -2.84 16.24
CA LYS A 47 9.59 -2.63 17.52
C LYS A 47 9.64 -1.19 18.02
N GLU A 48 9.99 -0.27 17.14
CA GLU A 48 10.10 1.16 17.43
C GLU A 48 9.18 1.95 16.50
N PRO A 49 8.48 2.98 16.99
CA PRO A 49 7.68 3.84 16.14
C PRO A 49 8.56 4.66 15.19
N TYR A 50 7.95 5.15 14.12
CA TYR A 50 8.69 5.97 13.16
C TYR A 50 9.06 7.32 13.77
N THR A 51 10.28 7.77 13.47
CA THR A 51 10.65 9.17 13.59
C THR A 51 10.20 9.93 12.33
N TRP A 52 10.10 11.26 12.42
CA TRP A 52 9.81 12.10 11.25
C TRP A 52 10.82 11.89 10.13
N GLU A 53 12.10 11.73 10.47
CA GLU A 53 13.16 11.47 9.50
C GLU A 53 12.97 10.12 8.78
N LEU A 54 12.57 9.08 9.52
CA LEU A 54 12.29 7.77 8.92
C LEU A 54 11.06 7.83 8.00
N LEU A 55 10.00 8.53 8.42
CA LEU A 55 8.80 8.71 7.61
C LEU A 55 9.10 9.46 6.30
N ASP A 56 9.88 10.55 6.37
CA ASP A 56 10.29 11.31 5.18
C ASP A 56 11.14 10.46 4.23
N LYS A 57 12.10 9.69 4.77
CA LYS A 57 12.90 8.74 3.99
C LYS A 57 12.04 7.70 3.29
N MET A 58 11.06 7.13 4.01
CA MET A 58 10.14 6.13 3.48
C MET A 58 9.34 6.69 2.29
N TYR A 59 8.66 7.84 2.46
CA TYR A 59 7.89 8.43 1.37
C TYR A 59 8.76 8.89 0.21
N THR A 60 9.94 9.45 0.50
CA THR A 60 10.89 9.88 -0.54
C THR A 60 11.34 8.69 -1.40
N TRP A 61 11.70 7.57 -0.77
CA TRP A 61 12.11 6.37 -1.48
C TRP A 61 10.98 5.81 -2.34
N TRP A 62 9.78 5.63 -1.78
CA TRP A 62 8.65 5.09 -2.52
C TRP A 62 8.22 5.99 -3.68
N ASN A 63 8.21 7.31 -3.49
CA ASN A 63 7.84 8.27 -4.54
C ASN A 63 8.91 8.37 -5.65
N GLN A 64 10.14 7.91 -5.41
CA GLN A 64 11.16 7.77 -6.45
C GLN A 64 11.05 6.42 -7.18
N ALA A 65 10.68 5.35 -6.47
CA ALA A 65 10.67 3.98 -6.99
C ALA A 65 9.35 3.57 -7.66
N GLY A 66 8.22 4.16 -7.27
CA GLY A 66 6.88 3.75 -7.72
C GLY A 66 5.78 4.78 -7.44
N GLU A 67 4.54 4.45 -7.76
CA GLU A 67 3.39 5.33 -7.50
C GLU A 67 3.01 5.26 -6.02
N VAL A 68 2.89 6.41 -5.35
CA VAL A 68 2.44 6.48 -3.95
C VAL A 68 1.09 7.19 -3.88
N TYR A 69 0.17 6.61 -3.12
CA TYR A 69 -1.17 7.14 -2.92
C TYR A 69 -1.60 7.15 -1.47
N PHE A 70 -2.36 8.17 -1.08
CA PHE A 70 -3.22 8.13 0.09
C PHE A 70 -4.55 7.49 -0.26
N ILE A 71 -5.00 6.59 0.62
CA ILE A 71 -6.31 5.97 0.56
C ILE A 71 -7.28 6.92 1.25
N GLU A 72 -8.23 7.47 0.49
CA GLU A 72 -9.21 8.41 1.00
C GLU A 72 -10.62 7.83 0.96
N VAL A 73 -11.38 8.10 2.03
CA VAL A 73 -12.81 7.77 2.11
C VAL A 73 -13.63 9.06 2.13
N LEU A 74 -14.71 9.11 1.37
CA LEU A 74 -15.66 10.21 1.35
C LEU A 74 -16.62 10.08 2.55
N GLU A 75 -16.51 10.98 3.51
CA GLU A 75 -17.42 11.07 4.66
C GLU A 75 -17.96 12.48 4.80
N ASN A 76 -19.28 12.62 4.97
CA ASN A 76 -19.93 13.94 5.10
C ASN A 76 -19.55 14.91 3.97
N LYS A 77 -19.37 14.40 2.74
CA LYS A 77 -18.93 15.14 1.55
C LYS A 77 -17.48 15.65 1.58
N ILE A 78 -16.67 15.17 2.50
CA ILE A 78 -15.25 15.51 2.63
C ILE A 78 -14.43 14.22 2.52
N TYR A 79 -13.36 14.25 1.72
CA TYR A 79 -12.42 13.13 1.67
C TYR A 79 -11.48 13.17 2.87
N LYS A 80 -11.35 12.03 3.54
CA LYS A 80 -10.45 11.82 4.67
C LYS A 80 -9.43 10.76 4.30
N SER A 81 -8.14 11.07 4.45
CA SER A 81 -7.06 10.08 4.36
C SER A 81 -7.15 9.10 5.53
N ILE A 82 -7.15 7.80 5.24
CA ILE A 82 -7.25 6.73 6.24
C ILE A 82 -6.07 5.75 6.18
N GLY A 83 -5.19 5.90 5.20
CA GLY A 83 -4.07 5.00 4.95
C GLY A 83 -3.29 5.41 3.72
N ASP A 84 -2.29 4.60 3.38
CA ASP A 84 -1.47 4.77 2.18
C ASP A 84 -1.19 3.42 1.50
N VAL A 85 -0.78 3.52 0.24
CA VAL A 85 -0.36 2.39 -0.57
C VAL A 85 0.73 2.85 -1.53
N SER A 86 1.77 2.05 -1.65
CA SER A 86 2.79 2.19 -2.69
C SER A 86 2.58 1.13 -3.76
N PHE A 87 2.90 1.46 -5.00
CA PHE A 87 2.69 0.59 -6.15
C PHE A 87 3.91 0.62 -7.07
N LYS A 88 4.64 -0.49 -7.11
CA LYS A 88 5.63 -0.82 -8.12
C LYS A 88 5.34 -2.23 -8.67
N GLN A 89 5.96 -2.62 -9.77
CA GLN A 89 5.69 -3.94 -10.37
C GLN A 89 6.10 -5.09 -9.42
N ASP A 90 7.17 -4.88 -8.67
CA ASP A 90 7.85 -5.85 -7.82
C ASP A 90 7.48 -5.75 -6.32
N ASP A 91 6.64 -4.80 -5.92
CA ASP A 91 6.09 -4.71 -4.57
C ASP A 91 4.89 -3.75 -4.48
N MET A 92 4.05 -3.96 -3.47
CA MET A 92 2.86 -3.13 -3.27
C MET A 92 2.41 -3.09 -1.80
N PRO A 93 3.19 -2.48 -0.88
CA PRO A 93 2.79 -2.41 0.52
C PRO A 93 1.61 -1.46 0.70
N ILE A 94 0.75 -1.81 1.64
CA ILE A 94 -0.47 -1.09 1.97
C ILE A 94 -0.67 -1.00 3.47
N LEU A 95 -1.05 0.19 3.95
CA LEU A 95 -1.42 0.42 5.34
C LEU A 95 -2.81 1.08 5.40
N ILE A 96 -3.73 0.47 6.15
CA ILE A 96 -4.91 1.17 6.67
C ILE A 96 -4.55 1.73 8.05
N GLY A 97 -4.10 2.99 8.06
CA GLY A 97 -3.59 3.69 9.24
C GLY A 97 -4.67 3.97 10.28
N ASP A 98 -5.82 4.48 9.86
CA ASP A 98 -6.98 4.68 10.74
C ASP A 98 -7.64 3.34 11.06
N LYS A 99 -7.49 2.89 12.30
CA LYS A 99 -7.97 1.59 12.80
C LYS A 99 -9.48 1.40 12.63
N ASN A 100 -10.26 2.49 12.60
CA ASN A 100 -11.71 2.42 12.43
C ASN A 100 -12.12 1.90 11.03
N TYR A 101 -11.19 1.87 10.08
CA TYR A 101 -11.42 1.41 8.71
C TYR A 101 -10.80 0.05 8.40
N ARG A 102 -10.10 -0.56 9.38
CA ARG A 102 -9.56 -1.92 9.25
C ARG A 102 -10.70 -2.95 9.23
N LYS A 103 -10.43 -4.11 8.59
CA LYS A 103 -11.38 -5.24 8.47
C LYS A 103 -12.72 -4.91 7.78
N LYS A 104 -12.79 -3.81 7.03
CA LYS A 104 -13.96 -3.42 6.21
C LYS A 104 -13.80 -3.72 4.71
N GLY A 105 -12.79 -4.50 4.32
CA GLY A 105 -12.52 -4.86 2.93
C GLY A 105 -11.91 -3.75 2.06
N ILE A 106 -11.56 -2.60 2.63
CA ILE A 106 -10.97 -1.47 1.89
C ILE A 106 -9.66 -1.86 1.21
N ALA A 107 -8.73 -2.48 1.95
CA ALA A 107 -7.47 -2.95 1.39
C ALA A 107 -7.69 -3.89 0.18
N THR A 108 -8.67 -4.79 0.26
CA THR A 108 -9.03 -5.68 -0.86
C THR A 108 -9.49 -4.91 -2.09
N LYS A 109 -10.31 -3.86 -1.92
CA LYS A 109 -10.75 -3.01 -3.03
C LYS A 109 -9.58 -2.22 -3.63
N VAL A 110 -8.71 -1.67 -2.78
CA VAL A 110 -7.49 -0.94 -3.20
C VAL A 110 -6.58 -1.83 -4.03
N ILE A 111 -6.16 -2.98 -3.50
CA ILE A 111 -5.24 -3.89 -4.20
C ILE A 111 -5.88 -4.40 -5.50
N ARG A 112 -7.18 -4.71 -5.51
CA ARG A 112 -7.87 -5.08 -6.76
C ARG A 112 -7.76 -3.99 -7.82
N LYS A 113 -7.91 -2.73 -7.43
CA LYS A 113 -7.78 -1.61 -8.36
C LYS A 113 -6.35 -1.44 -8.86
N LEU A 114 -5.35 -1.67 -8.02
CA LEU A 114 -3.94 -1.63 -8.41
C LEU A 114 -3.52 -2.83 -9.29
N ILE A 115 -4.19 -3.99 -9.15
CA ILE A 115 -4.05 -5.10 -10.11
C ILE A 115 -4.52 -4.67 -11.51
N GLU A 116 -5.67 -3.99 -11.60
CA GLU A 116 -6.15 -3.43 -12.88
C GLU A 116 -5.15 -2.42 -13.44
N ARG A 117 -4.64 -1.52 -12.58
CA ARG A 117 -3.59 -0.56 -12.96
C ARG A 117 -2.35 -1.26 -13.52
N GLY A 118 -1.87 -2.33 -12.89
CA GLY A 118 -0.74 -3.13 -13.41
C GLY A 118 -1.00 -3.72 -14.80
N LYS A 119 -2.24 -4.16 -15.08
CA LYS A 119 -2.64 -4.65 -16.41
C LYS A 119 -2.67 -3.53 -17.44
N GLU A 120 -3.20 -2.35 -17.09
CA GLU A 120 -3.22 -1.16 -17.96
C GLU A 120 -1.81 -0.68 -18.30
N LEU A 121 -0.87 -0.84 -17.37
CA LEU A 121 0.56 -0.56 -17.58
C LEU A 121 1.28 -1.60 -18.45
N GLY A 122 0.60 -2.68 -18.82
CA GLY A 122 1.15 -3.74 -19.67
C GLY A 122 2.07 -4.73 -18.93
N TYR A 123 2.08 -4.71 -17.59
CA TYR A 123 2.81 -5.72 -16.81
C TYR A 123 2.28 -7.12 -17.13
N LYS A 124 3.13 -8.13 -16.97
CA LYS A 124 2.75 -9.55 -17.11
C LYS A 124 2.46 -10.21 -15.77
N GLU A 125 2.91 -9.55 -14.72
CA GLU A 125 2.88 -10.04 -13.36
C GLU A 125 3.07 -8.89 -12.39
N LEU A 126 2.63 -9.11 -11.15
CA LEU A 126 2.90 -8.26 -9.99
C LEU A 126 3.50 -9.12 -8.89
N GLU A 127 4.43 -8.57 -8.14
CA GLU A 127 5.04 -9.22 -6.98
C GLU A 127 4.79 -8.43 -5.69
N ILE A 128 4.90 -9.12 -4.57
CA ILE A 128 5.02 -8.58 -3.22
C ILE A 128 6.36 -9.08 -2.69
N GLU A 129 7.21 -8.15 -2.30
CA GLU A 129 8.62 -8.42 -2.02
C GLU A 129 8.76 -9.34 -0.81
N GLU A 130 8.11 -8.99 0.31
CA GLU A 130 8.05 -9.83 1.51
C GLU A 130 6.75 -9.56 2.26
N ILE A 131 6.07 -10.64 2.66
CA ILE A 131 5.05 -10.58 3.71
C ILE A 131 5.56 -11.42 4.87
N TYR A 132 5.72 -10.80 6.03
CA TYR A 132 6.17 -11.48 7.24
C TYR A 132 5.28 -12.67 7.61
N SER A 133 5.90 -13.72 8.13
CA SER A 133 5.23 -14.95 8.58
C SER A 133 4.15 -14.69 9.65
N TRP A 134 4.31 -13.65 10.48
CA TRP A 134 3.34 -13.23 11.48
C TRP A 134 2.24 -12.31 10.95
N ASN A 135 2.38 -11.71 9.78
CA ASN A 135 1.37 -10.83 9.19
C ASN A 135 0.32 -11.63 8.39
N LEU A 136 -0.48 -12.41 9.14
CA LEU A 136 -1.49 -13.31 8.59
C LEU A 136 -2.59 -12.57 7.82
N ASP A 137 -2.89 -11.32 8.20
CA ASP A 137 -3.91 -10.51 7.54
C ASP A 137 -3.47 -10.11 6.12
N SER A 138 -2.22 -9.66 5.96
CA SER A 138 -1.67 -9.39 4.62
C SER A 138 -1.55 -10.67 3.79
N GLN A 139 -1.06 -11.79 4.37
CA GLN A 139 -0.98 -13.05 3.63
C GLN A 139 -2.35 -13.46 3.07
N LYS A 140 -3.42 -13.38 3.90
CA LYS A 140 -4.80 -13.65 3.46
C LYS A 140 -5.28 -12.64 2.40
N LEU A 141 -4.96 -11.36 2.55
CA LEU A 141 -5.34 -10.32 1.59
C LEU A 141 -4.84 -10.66 0.18
N TYR A 142 -3.54 -10.88 0.01
CA TYR A 142 -2.96 -11.11 -1.31
C TYR A 142 -3.33 -12.49 -1.87
N THR A 143 -3.35 -13.54 -1.04
CA THR A 143 -3.76 -14.87 -1.50
C THR A 143 -5.22 -14.91 -1.98
N ASN A 144 -6.13 -14.23 -1.30
CA ASN A 144 -7.53 -14.11 -1.73
C ASN A 144 -7.70 -13.34 -3.05
N LEU A 145 -6.71 -12.51 -3.42
CA LEU A 145 -6.66 -11.78 -4.69
C LEU A 145 -5.91 -12.55 -5.78
N GLY A 146 -5.52 -13.80 -5.53
CA GLY A 146 -4.91 -14.70 -6.49
C GLY A 146 -3.38 -14.71 -6.50
N PHE A 147 -2.73 -13.93 -5.64
CA PHE A 147 -1.29 -14.02 -5.48
C PHE A 147 -0.91 -15.37 -4.87
N LYS A 148 0.19 -15.96 -5.35
CA LYS A 148 0.72 -17.24 -4.86
C LYS A 148 2.10 -17.04 -4.26
N PRO A 149 2.43 -17.70 -3.14
CA PRO A 149 3.79 -17.68 -2.61
C PRO A 149 4.75 -18.33 -3.62
N PHE A 150 5.93 -17.75 -3.81
CA PHE A 150 6.90 -18.27 -4.79
C PHE A 150 8.36 -18.29 -4.33
N LYS A 151 8.70 -17.60 -3.23
CA LYS A 151 10.08 -17.52 -2.73
C LYS A 151 10.09 -17.24 -1.24
N GLU A 152 10.76 -18.09 -0.46
CA GLU A 152 11.00 -17.83 0.96
C GLU A 152 11.94 -16.62 1.14
N THR A 153 11.68 -15.84 2.17
CA THR A 153 12.50 -14.68 2.56
C THR A 153 12.99 -14.89 3.98
N LYS A 154 13.78 -13.95 4.51
CA LYS A 154 14.38 -14.09 5.84
C LYS A 154 13.32 -14.27 6.92
N ASN A 155 12.21 -13.54 6.84
CA ASN A 155 11.20 -13.49 7.90
C ASN A 155 9.78 -13.85 7.41
N GLY A 156 9.62 -14.17 6.12
CA GLY A 156 8.32 -14.47 5.53
C GLY A 156 8.40 -15.09 4.14
N MET A 157 7.58 -14.60 3.24
CA MET A 157 7.44 -15.14 1.89
C MET A 157 7.15 -14.03 0.88
N SER A 158 7.74 -14.11 -0.31
CA SER A 158 7.36 -13.29 -1.47
C SER A 158 6.17 -13.91 -2.19
N TYR A 159 5.30 -13.05 -2.74
CA TYR A 159 4.09 -13.47 -3.43
C TYR A 159 4.04 -12.92 -4.85
N LYS A 160 3.40 -13.64 -5.76
CA LYS A 160 3.33 -13.27 -7.17
C LYS A 160 1.96 -13.54 -7.77
N LEU A 161 1.49 -12.60 -8.59
CA LEU A 161 0.29 -12.73 -9.40
C LEU A 161 0.68 -12.64 -10.88
N ILE A 162 0.34 -13.65 -11.66
CA ILE A 162 0.54 -13.68 -13.12
C ILE A 162 -0.80 -13.36 -13.78
N PHE A 163 -0.79 -12.52 -14.81
CA PHE A 163 -2.01 -12.08 -15.52
C PHE A 163 -2.46 -13.01 -16.64
#